data_AF-A0A9W7GVT6-F1
#
_entry.id   AF-A0A9W7GVT6-F1
#
_cell.length_a   1.000
_cell.length_b   1.000
_cell.length_c   1.000
_cell.angle_alpha   90.00
_cell.angle_beta   90.00
_cell.angle_gamma   90.00
#
_symmetry.space_group_name_H-M   'P 1'
#
loop_
_entity.id
_entity.type
_entity.pdbx_description
1 polymer ?
#
loop_
_entity_poly.entity_id
_entity_poly.type
_entity_poly.pdbx_seq_one_letter_code
_entity_poly.pdbx_strand_id
1 'polypeptide(L)' 'MNNHEKTILFGCAILRNETTSTFKWLMKTFVSIMKKSPKTIITDQDPWMTQAIATEMSTTKHSFCIWHITSKFSC' A
#
# COMPACT_ATOMS: atom_id res chain seq x y z
N MET A 1 2.63 14.25 1.90
CA MET A 1 2.09 15.62 1.80
C MET A 1 3.27 16.55 1.62
N ASN A 2 3.16 17.54 0.73
CA ASN A 2 4.17 18.60 0.68
C ASN A 2 3.98 19.58 1.86
N ASN A 3 4.81 20.60 1.94
CA ASN A 3 4.71 21.68 2.93
C ASN A 3 3.44 22.57 2.77
N HIS A 4 2.54 22.21 1.86
CA HIS A 4 1.25 22.85 1.61
C HIS A 4 0.10 21.84 1.69
N GLU A 5 0.30 20.74 2.41
CA GLU A 5 -0.72 19.70 2.67
C GLU A 5 -1.25 18.99 1.41
N LYS A 6 -0.59 19.17 0.26
CA LYS A 6 -1.00 18.53 -0.99
C LYS A 6 -0.52 17.08 -1.06
N THR A 7 -1.37 16.21 -1.60
CA THR A 7 -1.00 14.84 -1.98
C THR A 7 0.04 14.88 -3.09
N ILE A 8 1.04 14.00 -3.00
CA ILE A 8 2.08 13.82 -4.02
C ILE A 8 2.05 12.36 -4.46
N LEU A 9 2.09 12.14 -5.76
CA LEU A 9 2.27 10.81 -6.34
C LEU A 9 3.75 10.44 -6.30
N PHE A 10 4.10 9.40 -5.52
CA PHE A 10 5.48 8.91 -5.42
C PHE A 10 5.85 7.89 -6.50
N GLY A 11 4.86 7.24 -7.11
CA GLY A 11 5.07 6.22 -8.14
C GLY A 11 3.76 5.53 -8.52
N CYS A 12 3.83 4.76 -9.60
CA CYS A 12 2.75 3.92 -10.09
C CYS A 12 3.33 2.58 -10.55
N ALA A 13 2.58 1.50 -10.38
CA ALA A 13 2.94 0.18 -10.87
C ALA A 13 1.73 -0.50 -11.48
N ILE A 14 1.95 -1.17 -12.62
CA ILE A 14 0.93 -2.01 -13.26
C ILE A 14 1.29 -3.45 -12.93
N LEU A 15 0.37 -4.16 -12.30
CA LEU A 15 0.55 -5.56 -11.92
C LEU A 15 -0.31 -6.44 -12.83
N ARG A 16 0.29 -7.52 -13.35
CA ARG A 16 -0.43 -8.47 -14.20
C ARG A 16 -1.46 -9.29 -13.41
N ASN A 17 -1.07 -9.72 -12.21
CA ASN A 17 -1.88 -10.51 -11.30
C ASN A 17 -1.79 -9.92 -9.89
N GLU A 18 -2.89 -9.96 -9.15
CA GLU A 18 -2.95 -9.62 -7.73
C GLU A 18 -2.63 -10.89 -6.95
N THR A 19 -1.41 -11.02 -6.46
CA THR A 19 -0.94 -12.20 -5.71
C THR A 19 0.05 -11.74 -4.65
N THR A 20 0.28 -12.55 -3.62
CA THR A 20 1.24 -12.19 -2.57
C THR A 20 2.65 -11.94 -3.15
N SER A 21 3.08 -12.72 -4.16
CA SER A 21 4.41 -12.56 -4.76
C SER A 21 4.55 -11.25 -5.56
N THR A 22 3.51 -10.87 -6.32
CA THR A 22 3.51 -9.61 -7.09
C THR A 22 3.48 -8.40 -6.17
N PHE A 23 2.67 -8.42 -5.10
CA PHE A 23 2.68 -7.36 -4.11
C PHE A 23 3.99 -7.29 -3.33
N LYS A 24 4.59 -8.42 -2.95
CA LYS A 24 5.91 -8.43 -2.31
C LYS A 24 6.97 -7.75 -3.18
N TRP A 25 7.01 -8.10 -4.47
CA TRP A 25 7.92 -7.46 -5.41
C TRP A 25 7.71 -5.93 -5.47
N LEU A 26 6.46 -5.49 -5.53
CA LEU A 26 6.11 -4.07 -5.54
C LEU A 26 6.58 -3.37 -4.25
N MET A 27 6.26 -3.92 -3.08
CA MET A 27 6.62 -3.35 -1.78
C MET A 27 8.14 -3.28 -1.60
N LYS A 28 8.85 -4.35 -1.97
CA LYS A 28 10.32 -4.39 -1.92
C LYS A 28 10.95 -3.36 -2.86
N THR A 29 10.40 -3.20 -4.06
CA THR A 29 10.85 -2.21 -5.05
C THR A 29 10.63 -0.80 -4.52
N PHE A 30 9.46 -0.53 -3.94
CA PHE A 30 9.14 0.75 -3.34
C PHE A 30 10.11 1.11 -2.20
N VAL A 31 10.37 0.20 -1.26
CA VAL A 31 11.32 0.43 -0.15
C VAL A 31 12.74 0.65 -0.70
N SER A 32 13.15 -0.09 -1.72
CA SER A 32 14.46 0.07 -2.36
C SER A 32 14.68 1.46 -2.96
N ILE A 33 13.64 2.02 -3.59
CA ILE A 33 13.66 3.36 -4.18
C ILE A 33 13.61 4.44 -3.10
N MET A 34 12.69 4.31 -2.15
CA MET A 34 12.46 5.30 -1.09
C MET A 34 13.53 5.26 0.02
N LYS A 35 14.35 4.20 0.07
CA LYS A 35 15.35 3.89 1.11
C LYS A 35 14.79 3.77 2.53
N LYS A 36 13.47 3.85 2.69
CA LYS A 36 12.78 3.83 3.97
C LYS A 36 11.34 3.35 3.78
N SER A 37 10.87 2.54 4.72
CA SER A 37 9.46 2.13 4.77
C SER A 37 8.58 3.28 5.26
N PRO A 38 7.37 3.43 4.71
CA PRO A 38 6.42 4.41 5.21
C PRO A 38 6.00 4.07 6.65
N LYS A 39 5.63 5.08 7.43
CA LYS A 39 5.15 4.85 8.81
C LYS A 39 3.77 4.20 8.84
N THR A 40 2.92 4.59 7.89
CA THR A 40 1.55 4.10 7.75
C THR A 40 1.26 3.86 6.28
N ILE A 41 0.58 2.76 5.98
CA ILE A 41 0.01 2.44 4.66
C ILE A 41 -1.49 2.24 4.81
N ILE A 42 -2.24 2.80 3.86
CA ILE A 42 -3.68 2.64 3.75
C ILE A 42 -3.97 1.94 2.41
N THR A 43 -4.61 0.78 2.46
CA THR A 43 -4.99 0.01 1.25
C THR A 43 -6.43 -0.44 1.35
N ASP A 44 -6.94 -1.10 0.31
CA ASP A 44 -8.15 -1.91 0.43
C ASP A 44 -7.93 -3.16 1.29
N GLN A 45 -8.94 -4.04 1.32
CA GLN A 45 -8.97 -5.27 2.11
C GLN A 45 -8.46 -6.50 1.35
N ASP A 46 -7.54 -6.33 0.39
CA ASP A 46 -6.91 -7.47 -0.28
C ASP A 46 -6.05 -8.29 0.72
N PRO A 47 -6.31 -9.61 0.88
CA PRO A 47 -5.60 -10.44 1.84
C PRO A 47 -4.13 -10.70 1.43
N TRP A 48 -3.86 -10.80 0.12
CA TRP A 48 -2.50 -10.98 -0.40
C TRP A 48 -1.65 -9.72 -0.23
N MET A 49 -2.26 -8.54 -0.41
CA MET A 49 -1.60 -7.26 -0.16
C MET A 49 -1.29 -7.08 1.33
N THR A 50 -2.24 -7.43 2.20
CA THR A 50 -2.05 -7.44 3.66
C THR A 50 -0.86 -8.32 4.06
N GLN A 51 -0.78 -9.54 3.52
CA GLN A 51 0.31 -10.46 3.78
C GLN A 51 1.67 -9.93 3.27
N ALA A 52 1.69 -9.32 2.08
CA ALA A 52 2.89 -8.73 1.51
C ALA A 52 3.42 -7.56 2.35
N ILE A 53 2.54 -6.66 2.80
CA ILE A 53 2.90 -5.53 3.67
C ILE A 53 3.49 -6.04 5.00
N ALA A 54 2.82 -7.01 5.64
CA ALA A 54 3.30 -7.59 6.88
C ALA A 54 4.70 -8.22 6.75
N THR A 55 5.03 -8.74 5.56
CA THR A 55 6.34 -9.37 5.32
C THR A 55 7.43 -8.36 4.93
N GLU A 56 7.17 -7.47 3.98
CA GLU A 56 8.21 -6.58 3.41
C GLU A 56 8.32 -5.24 4.18
N MET A 57 7.32 -4.89 4.98
CA MET A 57 7.22 -3.63 5.72
C MET A 57 6.71 -3.86 7.15
N SER A 58 7.33 -4.78 7.89
CA SER A 58 6.88 -5.21 9.22
C SER A 58 6.78 -4.10 10.28
N THR A 59 7.48 -2.97 10.09
CA THR A 59 7.41 -1.80 11.00
C THR A 59 6.36 -0.77 10.60
N THR A 60 5.73 -0.94 9.43
CA THR A 60 4.69 -0.05 8.91
C THR A 60 3.34 -0.40 9.53
N LYS A 61 2.61 0.61 10.01
CA LYS A 61 1.22 0.43 10.43
C LYS A 61 0.33 0.28 9.21
N HIS A 62 -0.36 -0.85 9.10
CA HIS A 62 -1.32 -1.09 8.04
C HIS A 62 -2.73 -0.74 8.51
N SER A 63 -3.50 -0.06 7.67
CA SER A 63 -4.90 0.29 7.95
C SER A 63 -5.72 0.18 6.68
N PHE A 64 -7.02 -0.11 6.81
CA PHE A 64 -7.91 -0.20 5.68
C PHE A 64 -8.48 1.17 5.30
N CYS A 65 -8.63 1.39 4.00
CA CYS A 65 -9.20 2.60 3.45
C CYS A 65 -10.71 2.66 3.74
N ILE A 66 -11.13 3.64 4.54
CA ILE A 66 -12.54 3.87 4.87
C ILE A 66 -13.37 4.01 3.59
N TRP A 67 -12.87 4.72 2.58
CA TRP A 67 -13.59 4.92 1.33
C TRP A 67 -13.87 3.58 0.62
N HIS A 68 -12.88 2.69 0.53
CA HIS A 68 -13.09 1.36 -0.05
C HIS A 68 -14.07 0.53 0.78
N ILE A 69 -14.00 0.61 2.12
CA ILE A 69 -14.96 -0.05 3.01
C ILE A 69 -16.37 0.46 2.71
N THR A 70 -16.59 1.78 2.82
CA THR A 70 -17.93 2.37 2.63
C THR A 70 -18.46 2.15 1.23
N SER A 71 -17.61 2.12 0.20
CA SER A 71 -18.02 1.84 -1.19
C SER A 71 -18.58 0.42 -1.39
N LYS A 72 -18.18 -0.54 -0.56
CA LYS A 72 -18.71 -1.91 -0.57
C LYS A 72 -20.05 -2.03 0.16
N PHE A 73 -20.38 -1.07 1.01
CA PHE A 73 -21.59 -1.05 1.84
C PHE A 73 -22.59 0.04 1.44
N SER A 74 -22.25 0.87 0.45
CA SER A 74 -23.19 1.82 -0.14
C SER A 74 -24.23 1.07 -0.96
N CYS A 75 -25.47 1.07 -0.48
CA CYS A 75 -26.67 0.60 -1.18
C CYS A 75 -26.95 1.42 -2.43
#